data_AF-A0A220MEB7-F1
#
_entry.id   AF-A0A220MEB7-F1
#
_cell.length_a   1.000
_cell.length_b   1.000
_cell.length_c   1.000
_cell.angle_alpha   90.00
_cell.angle_beta   90.00
_cell.angle_gamma   90.00
#
_symmetry.space_group_name_H-M   'P 1'
#
loop_
_entity.id
_entity.type
_entity.pdbx_description
1 polymer ?
#
loop_
_entity_poly.entity_id
_entity_poly.type
_entity_poly.pdbx_seq_one_letter_code
_entity_poly.pdbx_strand_id
1 'polypeptide(L)'
;MATKVLMPQLGESVTEGTISKWLVNVGDTVKKYDSLAEVTTDKVNAEVPSTVSGRVTEIVVPEGETVAVGTLILYIEESGAEGATAAPASTTGTTAPQVPATEQPKAATPAVSIQQAPVVDGPKQRYSPAVVMLSQQHGIDLSRIVGTGAGGRITRKDVQAIIDAGGQKPAETVKETVVQAPVAPVEQTTVVSTPAPATPATTPAVSVDIPVASGDQVVPVTSIRRTIANRMVQSKHEAPHAWTMVEVDVTNLVNFRNQAKGEFAKKEGLNLTFLPFFIKAVVEALKEYPMINSTWAHDKIIVKKDINISIAVATEDALYVPVIKHADQKSILGIAKAVDDLAARTRAGKLTMDDMTGGTFTVNNTGSFGSVLSQPIINAPQAAILSVESIVKRPVVINDMIAVRSMVNLCMSLDHRVLDGLICGRFLQSVKQKLENVGPDTKLY
;
A
#
# COMPACT_ATOMS: atom_id res chain seq x y z
N MET A 1 9.66 -39.70 -21.14
CA MET A 1 10.13 -39.85 -19.73
C MET A 1 9.57 -38.69 -18.92
N ALA A 2 9.16 -38.91 -17.67
CA ALA A 2 8.65 -37.85 -16.80
C ALA A 2 9.78 -36.99 -16.18
N THR A 3 10.01 -35.82 -16.75
CA THR A 3 10.94 -34.81 -16.24
C THR A 3 10.28 -34.01 -15.11
N LYS A 4 11.02 -33.83 -14.01
CA LYS A 4 10.62 -33.07 -12.83
C LYS A 4 10.82 -31.58 -13.04
N VAL A 5 9.75 -30.79 -12.94
CA VAL A 5 9.86 -29.32 -12.93
C VAL A 5 9.89 -28.83 -11.49
N LEU A 6 10.92 -28.08 -11.15
CA LEU A 6 11.12 -27.49 -9.83
C LEU A 6 10.75 -26.01 -9.83
N MET A 7 10.31 -25.50 -8.68
CA MET A 7 10.03 -24.09 -8.43
C MET A 7 11.27 -23.23 -8.73
N PRO A 8 11.25 -22.33 -9.74
CA PRO A 8 12.41 -21.54 -10.13
C PRO A 8 12.72 -20.44 -9.11
N GLN A 9 13.96 -19.93 -9.11
CA GLN A 9 14.32 -18.76 -8.32
C GLN A 9 13.84 -17.48 -9.03
N LEU A 10 12.72 -16.93 -8.56
CA LEU A 10 12.05 -15.75 -9.14
C LEU A 10 12.66 -14.40 -8.68
N GLY A 11 13.82 -14.42 -8.01
CA GLY A 11 14.59 -13.23 -7.64
C GLY A 11 15.76 -13.54 -6.68
N GLU A 12 16.78 -12.69 -6.66
CA GLU A 12 17.97 -12.87 -5.78
C GLU A 12 17.63 -12.89 -4.27
N SER A 13 16.49 -12.30 -3.89
CA SER A 13 16.02 -12.17 -2.51
C SER A 13 14.71 -12.94 -2.22
N VAL A 14 14.28 -13.84 -3.11
CA VAL A 14 13.04 -14.63 -2.96
C VAL A 14 13.37 -16.08 -2.57
N THR A 15 12.89 -16.53 -1.42
CA THR A 15 13.10 -17.90 -0.89
C THR A 15 11.92 -18.84 -1.11
N GLU A 16 10.71 -18.30 -1.28
CA GLU A 16 9.44 -19.02 -1.44
C GLU A 16 8.45 -18.23 -2.29
N GLY A 17 7.42 -18.89 -2.81
CA GLY A 17 6.32 -18.26 -3.54
C GLY A 17 5.04 -19.09 -3.53
N THR A 18 3.90 -18.43 -3.64
CA THR A 18 2.57 -19.05 -3.60
C THR A 18 2.02 -19.24 -5.01
N ILE A 19 1.70 -20.47 -5.39
CA ILE A 19 1.09 -20.76 -6.69
C ILE A 19 -0.31 -20.17 -6.69
N SER A 20 -0.50 -19.11 -7.46
CA SER A 20 -1.73 -18.30 -7.45
C SER A 20 -2.76 -18.80 -8.45
N LYS A 21 -2.30 -19.38 -9.56
CA LYS A 21 -3.14 -20.03 -10.57
C LYS A 21 -2.30 -20.93 -11.49
N TRP A 22 -2.80 -22.11 -11.84
CA TRP A 22 -2.27 -22.93 -12.93
C TRP A 22 -2.80 -22.44 -14.29
N LEU A 23 -1.90 -22.30 -15.27
CA LEU A 23 -2.23 -21.92 -16.65
C LEU A 23 -2.35 -23.14 -17.57
N VAL A 24 -2.05 -24.34 -17.04
CA VAL A 24 -2.00 -25.63 -17.76
C VAL A 24 -2.68 -26.72 -16.94
N ASN A 25 -3.33 -27.67 -17.59
CA ASN A 25 -4.04 -28.78 -16.96
C ASN A 25 -3.27 -30.09 -17.11
N VAL A 26 -3.61 -31.08 -16.28
CA VAL A 26 -3.12 -32.45 -16.45
C VAL A 26 -3.59 -33.00 -17.80
N GLY A 27 -2.63 -33.35 -18.66
CA GLY A 27 -2.87 -33.82 -20.02
C GLY A 27 -2.63 -32.78 -21.13
N ASP A 28 -2.36 -31.52 -20.81
CA ASP A 28 -2.02 -30.48 -21.80
C ASP A 28 -0.58 -30.62 -22.32
N THR A 29 -0.34 -30.16 -23.55
CA THR A 29 0.98 -30.15 -24.20
C THR A 29 1.59 -28.76 -24.15
N VAL A 30 2.73 -28.63 -23.47
CA VAL A 30 3.48 -27.39 -23.25
C VAL A 30 4.81 -27.40 -23.99
N LYS A 31 5.27 -26.23 -24.45
CA LYS A 31 6.60 -26.06 -25.02
C LYS A 31 7.55 -25.47 -23.98
N LYS A 32 8.84 -25.66 -24.20
CA LYS A 32 9.89 -24.94 -23.46
C LYS A 32 9.65 -23.42 -23.58
N TYR A 33 9.73 -22.75 -22.44
CA TYR A 33 9.41 -21.33 -22.21
C TYR A 33 7.91 -20.93 -22.20
N ASP A 34 6.96 -21.86 -22.39
CA ASP A 34 5.53 -21.56 -22.16
C ASP A 34 5.25 -21.40 -20.64
N SER A 35 4.38 -20.46 -20.26
CA SER A 35 4.04 -20.18 -18.86
C SER A 35 3.14 -21.26 -18.24
N LEU A 36 3.62 -21.91 -17.19
CA LEU A 36 2.92 -23.01 -16.50
C LEU A 36 1.96 -22.50 -15.41
N ALA A 37 2.36 -21.47 -14.65
CA ALA A 37 1.59 -20.94 -13.52
C ALA A 37 1.92 -19.47 -13.24
N GLU A 38 0.97 -18.73 -12.67
CA GLU A 38 1.25 -17.48 -11.95
C GLU A 38 1.67 -17.79 -10.50
N VAL A 39 2.78 -17.21 -10.06
CA VAL A 39 3.25 -17.25 -8.67
C VAL A 39 3.24 -15.84 -8.09
N THR A 40 2.66 -15.69 -6.90
CA THR A 40 2.77 -14.46 -6.10
C THR A 40 3.92 -14.62 -5.11
N THR A 41 4.79 -13.61 -5.03
CA THR A 41 5.88 -13.51 -4.05
C THR A 41 5.69 -12.26 -3.19
N ASP A 42 6.48 -12.12 -2.12
CA ASP A 42 6.57 -10.92 -1.28
C ASP A 42 6.70 -9.60 -2.07
N LYS A 43 7.40 -9.61 -3.23
CA LYS A 43 7.71 -8.38 -3.99
C LYS A 43 6.93 -8.21 -5.29
N VAL A 44 6.65 -9.29 -6.02
CA VAL A 44 6.02 -9.26 -7.35
C VAL A 44 5.23 -10.55 -7.64
N ASN A 45 4.27 -10.46 -8.55
CA ASN A 45 3.77 -11.63 -9.28
C ASN A 45 4.74 -11.94 -10.42
N ALA A 46 5.02 -13.22 -10.66
CA ALA A 46 5.83 -13.68 -11.77
C ALA A 46 5.30 -15.02 -12.32
N GLU A 47 5.44 -15.20 -13.63
CA GLU A 47 5.07 -16.46 -14.30
C GLU A 47 6.21 -17.48 -14.19
N VAL A 48 5.87 -18.75 -14.05
CA VAL A 48 6.82 -19.88 -14.04
C VAL A 48 6.91 -20.45 -15.46
N PRO A 49 8.00 -20.21 -16.22
CA PRO A 49 8.17 -20.76 -17.57
C PRO A 49 8.60 -22.22 -17.55
N SER A 50 8.11 -23.01 -18.50
CA SER A 50 8.50 -24.42 -18.63
C SER A 50 9.97 -24.58 -19.04
N THR A 51 10.69 -25.47 -18.34
CA THR A 51 12.09 -25.80 -18.65
C THR A 51 12.24 -26.79 -19.82
N VAL A 52 11.17 -27.50 -20.18
CA VAL A 52 11.13 -28.55 -21.22
C VAL A 52 9.85 -28.49 -22.07
N SER A 53 9.87 -29.13 -23.23
CA SER A 53 8.68 -29.36 -24.06
C SER A 53 8.14 -30.76 -23.79
N GLY A 54 6.82 -30.92 -23.66
CA GLY A 54 6.22 -32.22 -23.38
C GLY A 54 4.77 -32.12 -22.93
N ARG A 55 4.24 -33.20 -22.35
CA ARG A 55 2.87 -33.29 -21.85
C ARG A 55 2.85 -33.26 -20.32
N VAL A 56 2.02 -32.41 -19.71
CA VAL A 56 1.84 -32.37 -18.25
C VAL A 56 1.18 -33.69 -17.80
N THR A 57 1.86 -34.47 -16.95
CA THR A 57 1.36 -35.78 -16.50
C THR A 57 0.71 -35.74 -15.13
N GLU A 58 1.21 -34.90 -14.22
CA GLU A 58 0.74 -34.79 -12.84
C GLU A 58 1.16 -33.43 -12.28
N ILE A 59 0.23 -32.74 -11.61
CA ILE A 59 0.48 -31.52 -10.84
C ILE A 59 0.53 -31.92 -9.37
N VAL A 60 1.66 -31.63 -8.71
CA VAL A 60 1.94 -32.11 -7.33
C VAL A 60 1.47 -31.09 -6.28
N VAL A 61 1.40 -29.80 -6.64
CA VAL A 61 1.10 -28.69 -5.73
C VAL A 61 -0.23 -28.02 -6.14
N PRO A 62 -1.24 -27.96 -5.25
CA PRO A 62 -2.53 -27.34 -5.54
C PRO A 62 -2.46 -25.80 -5.61
N GLU A 63 -3.49 -25.17 -6.18
CA GLU A 63 -3.62 -23.71 -6.19
C GLU A 63 -3.77 -23.15 -4.75
N GLY A 64 -3.04 -22.07 -4.46
CA GLY A 64 -3.03 -21.41 -3.15
C GLY A 64 -1.95 -21.89 -2.18
N GLU A 65 -1.15 -22.90 -2.52
CA GLU A 65 -0.07 -23.41 -1.66
C GLU A 65 1.25 -22.65 -1.86
N THR A 66 1.98 -22.42 -0.76
CA THR A 66 3.28 -21.74 -0.73
C THR A 66 4.41 -22.75 -0.70
N VAL A 67 5.32 -22.66 -1.67
CA VAL A 67 6.45 -23.59 -1.82
C VAL A 67 7.79 -22.87 -1.90
N ALA A 68 8.81 -23.48 -1.28
CA ALA A 68 10.19 -22.99 -1.33
C ALA A 68 10.79 -23.16 -2.74
N VAL A 69 11.74 -22.28 -3.09
CA VAL A 69 12.54 -22.40 -4.33
C VAL A 69 13.25 -23.76 -4.37
N GLY A 70 13.15 -24.47 -5.50
CA GLY A 70 13.66 -25.83 -5.68
C GLY A 70 12.68 -26.97 -5.34
N THR A 71 11.50 -26.68 -4.77
CA THR A 71 10.45 -27.69 -4.54
C THR A 71 9.89 -28.24 -5.86
N LEU A 72 9.54 -29.53 -5.92
CA LEU A 72 8.88 -30.15 -7.08
C LEU A 72 7.44 -29.64 -7.23
N ILE A 73 7.09 -29.08 -8.39
CA ILE A 73 5.75 -28.51 -8.64
C ILE A 73 4.88 -29.35 -9.59
N LEU A 74 5.46 -29.93 -10.65
CA LEU A 74 4.77 -30.85 -11.56
C LEU A 74 5.73 -31.79 -12.31
N TYR A 75 5.16 -32.78 -13.00
CA TYR A 75 5.84 -33.69 -13.93
C TYR A 75 5.42 -33.40 -15.38
N ILE A 76 6.40 -33.39 -16.30
CA ILE A 76 6.19 -33.30 -17.75
C ILE A 76 6.79 -34.53 -18.42
N GLU A 77 6.00 -35.29 -19.18
CA GLU A 77 6.54 -36.31 -20.09
C GLU A 77 7.14 -35.64 -21.34
N GLU A 78 8.46 -35.76 -21.47
CA GLU A 78 9.18 -35.33 -22.67
C GLU A 78 8.92 -36.30 -23.84
N SER A 79 8.30 -35.78 -24.90
CA SER A 79 7.99 -36.51 -26.14
C SER A 79 9.14 -36.42 -27.14
N GLY A 80 9.72 -37.56 -27.50
CA GLY A 80 10.69 -37.65 -28.59
C GLY A 80 10.08 -37.17 -29.92
N ALA A 81 10.82 -36.35 -30.65
CA ALA A 81 10.29 -35.68 -31.84
C ALA A 81 10.33 -36.56 -33.09
N GLU A 82 9.22 -36.59 -33.82
CA GLU A 82 9.19 -36.96 -35.24
C GLU A 82 8.26 -35.99 -36.00
N GLY A 83 8.55 -35.74 -37.27
CA GLY A 83 8.11 -34.52 -37.97
C GLY A 83 6.73 -34.58 -38.62
N ALA A 84 6.03 -33.43 -38.64
CA ALA A 84 4.85 -33.22 -39.47
C ALA A 84 4.91 -31.84 -40.15
N THR A 85 5.08 -31.83 -41.47
CA THR A 85 5.00 -30.62 -42.30
C THR A 85 3.55 -30.19 -42.51
N ALA A 86 3.23 -28.93 -42.23
CA ALA A 86 2.01 -28.27 -42.69
C ALA A 86 2.32 -26.83 -43.12
N ALA A 87 1.75 -26.38 -44.22
CA ALA A 87 2.01 -25.07 -44.82
C ALA A 87 0.88 -24.07 -44.57
N PRO A 88 1.15 -22.75 -44.64
CA PRO A 88 0.19 -21.75 -45.05
C PRO A 88 0.48 -21.26 -46.49
N ALA A 89 -0.57 -20.87 -47.21
CA ALA A 89 -0.47 -20.22 -48.52
C ALA A 89 -0.74 -18.71 -48.42
N SER A 90 -0.13 -17.96 -49.35
CA SER A 90 -0.58 -16.73 -50.04
C SER A 90 -1.86 -16.01 -49.52
N THR A 91 -1.93 -14.69 -49.33
CA THR A 91 -1.00 -13.53 -49.54
C THR A 91 -1.09 -12.57 -48.32
N THR A 92 -0.57 -11.32 -48.20
CA THR A 92 0.08 -10.27 -49.05
C THR A 92 0.83 -9.33 -48.08
N GLY A 93 1.79 -8.46 -48.42
CA GLY A 93 2.46 -8.12 -49.67
C GLY A 93 2.51 -6.59 -49.89
N THR A 94 3.70 -5.96 -49.78
CA THR A 94 4.10 -4.64 -50.34
C THR A 94 5.56 -4.28 -49.93
N THR A 95 6.43 -4.09 -50.94
CA THR A 95 7.76 -3.40 -50.99
C THR A 95 8.84 -3.56 -49.89
N ALA A 96 10.07 -3.84 -50.36
CA ALA A 96 11.38 -3.64 -49.69
C ALA A 96 11.95 -2.21 -50.04
N PRO A 97 13.25 -1.79 -49.86
CA PRO A 97 14.48 -2.60 -49.73
C PRO A 97 15.63 -2.13 -48.77
N GLN A 98 16.51 -3.10 -48.48
CA GLN A 98 18.00 -3.02 -48.31
C GLN A 98 18.71 -2.19 -47.20
N VAL A 99 19.37 -2.96 -46.32
CA VAL A 99 20.79 -2.90 -45.85
C VAL A 99 21.78 -2.05 -46.67
N PRO A 100 22.86 -1.47 -46.06
CA PRO A 100 23.92 -2.24 -45.38
C PRO A 100 24.48 -1.67 -44.06
N ALA A 101 25.40 -2.44 -43.44
CA ALA A 101 26.13 -2.11 -42.22
C ALA A 101 27.61 -1.79 -42.50
N THR A 102 28.28 -1.10 -41.57
CA THR A 102 29.74 -0.88 -41.54
C THR A 102 30.24 -0.73 -40.10
N GLU A 103 31.56 -0.74 -39.92
CA GLU A 103 32.20 -1.20 -38.67
C GLU A 103 32.94 -0.13 -37.85
N GLN A 104 32.99 -0.37 -36.54
CA GLN A 104 34.15 -0.11 -35.65
C GLN A 104 34.56 1.36 -35.30
N PRO A 105 35.48 1.59 -34.33
CA PRO A 105 35.26 2.65 -33.32
C PRO A 105 36.45 3.59 -33.04
N LYS A 106 36.29 4.45 -32.00
CA LYS A 106 37.23 4.70 -30.87
C LYS A 106 37.59 6.18 -30.59
N ALA A 107 37.27 6.58 -29.35
CA ALA A 107 37.91 7.58 -28.48
C ALA A 107 38.01 9.07 -28.90
N ALA A 108 37.67 9.92 -27.92
CA ALA A 108 38.37 11.19 -27.67
C ALA A 108 38.43 11.44 -26.15
N THR A 109 39.59 11.84 -25.63
CA THR A 109 39.80 12.26 -24.24
C THR A 109 40.42 13.66 -24.24
N PRO A 110 39.97 14.54 -23.32
CA PRO A 110 40.93 15.35 -22.56
C PRO A 110 40.49 15.59 -21.10
N ALA A 111 41.25 16.20 -20.20
CA ALA A 111 42.70 16.16 -19.95
C ALA A 111 43.01 16.86 -18.59
N VAL A 112 43.92 16.29 -17.79
CA VAL A 112 44.82 16.93 -16.78
C VAL A 112 44.28 18.03 -15.85
N SER A 113 44.33 17.78 -14.52
CA SER A 113 44.93 18.72 -13.53
C SER A 113 45.27 18.02 -12.20
N ILE A 114 46.23 18.55 -11.43
CA ILE A 114 46.74 18.02 -10.14
C ILE A 114 47.15 19.21 -9.23
N GLN A 115 47.19 19.00 -7.89
CA GLN A 115 47.61 19.92 -6.80
C GLN A 115 46.49 20.87 -6.27
N GLN A 116 46.35 21.13 -4.96
CA GLN A 116 46.83 20.43 -3.74
C GLN A 116 45.91 20.79 -2.54
N ALA A 117 46.04 20.10 -1.40
CA ALA A 117 45.25 20.34 -0.16
C ALA A 117 45.88 21.40 0.77
N PRO A 118 45.12 22.00 1.70
CA PRO A 118 44.90 21.42 3.05
C PRO A 118 43.38 21.43 3.45
N VAL A 119 42.89 21.04 4.63
CA VAL A 119 43.41 20.94 6.02
C VAL A 119 42.97 19.61 6.68
N VAL A 120 43.65 19.22 7.76
CA VAL A 120 43.42 17.98 8.54
C VAL A 120 42.33 18.14 9.60
N ASP A 121 41.51 17.11 9.79
CA ASP A 121 40.83 16.83 11.07
C ASP A 121 40.73 15.29 11.28
N GLY A 122 40.51 14.85 12.52
CA GLY A 122 40.67 13.46 12.97
C GLY A 122 39.68 12.45 12.35
N PRO A 123 40.10 11.18 12.15
CA PRO A 123 39.28 10.22 11.41
C PRO A 123 38.09 9.69 12.22
N LYS A 124 36.88 10.15 11.89
CA LYS A 124 35.67 9.33 12.08
C LYS A 124 35.76 8.12 11.15
N GLN A 125 36.22 7.00 11.71
CA GLN A 125 36.60 5.78 10.98
C GLN A 125 35.38 5.19 10.25
N ARG A 126 35.31 5.39 8.93
CA ARG A 126 34.12 5.13 8.11
C ARG A 126 34.12 3.69 7.56
N TYR A 127 33.46 2.79 8.28
CA TYR A 127 33.36 1.38 7.93
C TYR A 127 32.52 1.14 6.66
N SER A 128 32.80 0.05 5.94
CA SER A 128 31.95 -0.39 4.82
C SER A 128 30.73 -1.16 5.33
N PRO A 129 29.55 -1.11 4.67
CA PRO A 129 28.34 -1.78 5.16
C PRO A 129 28.52 -3.28 5.42
N ALA A 130 29.30 -3.96 4.56
CA ALA A 130 29.60 -5.39 4.72
C ALA A 130 30.51 -5.71 5.92
N VAL A 131 31.34 -4.75 6.37
CA VAL A 131 32.15 -4.89 7.58
C VAL A 131 31.30 -4.66 8.84
N VAL A 132 30.35 -3.72 8.79
CA VAL A 132 29.41 -3.47 9.90
C VAL A 132 28.47 -4.66 10.12
N MET A 133 27.86 -5.21 9.06
CA MET A 133 26.98 -6.38 9.22
C MET A 133 27.74 -7.61 9.73
N LEU A 134 28.94 -7.89 9.19
CA LEU A 134 29.74 -9.03 9.62
C LEU A 134 30.23 -8.88 11.08
N SER A 135 30.57 -7.66 11.52
CA SER A 135 30.97 -7.44 12.92
C SER A 135 29.78 -7.52 13.87
N GLN A 136 28.60 -7.04 13.48
CA GLN A 136 27.36 -7.17 14.25
C GLN A 136 26.91 -8.62 14.40
N GLN A 137 26.99 -9.43 13.33
CA GLN A 137 26.63 -10.85 13.34
C GLN A 137 27.50 -11.69 14.27
N HIS A 138 28.77 -11.31 14.47
CA HIS A 138 29.74 -12.06 15.28
C HIS A 138 30.14 -11.36 16.58
N GLY A 139 29.47 -10.27 16.97
CA GLY A 139 29.72 -9.56 18.23
C GLY A 139 31.09 -8.85 18.32
N ILE A 140 31.68 -8.49 17.18
CA ILE A 140 33.05 -7.98 17.07
C ILE A 140 33.08 -6.44 17.17
N ASP A 141 33.87 -5.95 18.11
CA ASP A 141 34.19 -4.53 18.31
C ASP A 141 35.25 -4.06 17.30
N LEU A 142 34.78 -3.36 16.27
CA LEU A 142 35.59 -2.76 15.21
C LEU A 142 36.63 -1.74 15.72
N SER A 143 36.42 -1.10 16.89
CA SER A 143 37.36 -0.10 17.42
C SER A 143 38.71 -0.70 17.85
N ARG A 144 38.77 -2.03 18.01
CA ARG A 144 39.97 -2.77 18.45
C ARG A 144 40.69 -3.50 17.31
N ILE A 145 40.34 -3.24 16.05
CA ILE A 145 40.91 -3.93 14.88
C ILE A 145 41.78 -2.96 14.09
N VAL A 146 43.05 -3.34 13.89
CA VAL A 146 43.95 -2.65 12.97
C VAL A 146 43.64 -3.10 11.54
N GLY A 147 42.91 -2.27 10.79
CA GLY A 147 42.51 -2.59 9.41
C GLY A 147 43.65 -2.53 8.41
N THR A 148 43.81 -3.57 7.58
CA THR A 148 44.90 -3.68 6.60
C THR A 148 44.63 -2.95 5.27
N GLY A 149 43.42 -2.42 5.08
CA GLY A 149 43.02 -1.70 3.88
C GLY A 149 43.64 -0.30 3.76
N ALA A 150 43.75 0.18 2.52
CA ALA A 150 44.37 1.46 2.19
C ALA A 150 43.86 2.63 3.05
N GLY A 151 44.77 3.27 3.78
CA GLY A 151 44.47 4.33 4.75
C GLY A 151 43.95 3.84 6.11
N GLY A 152 44.36 2.65 6.58
CA GLY A 152 43.99 2.11 7.89
C GLY A 152 42.53 1.65 7.99
N ARG A 153 41.95 1.22 6.85
CA ARG A 153 40.54 0.84 6.76
C ARG A 153 40.38 -0.65 7.06
N ILE A 154 39.45 -0.98 7.96
CA ILE A 154 39.05 -2.36 8.21
C ILE A 154 38.32 -2.90 6.98
N THR A 155 38.80 -4.02 6.47
CA THR A 155 38.25 -4.76 5.33
C THR A 155 37.46 -5.99 5.80
N ARG A 156 36.69 -6.61 4.90
CA ARG A 156 36.00 -7.88 5.21
C ARG A 156 36.99 -8.98 5.62
N LYS A 157 38.21 -8.99 5.07
CA LYS A 157 39.25 -9.98 5.39
C LYS A 157 39.76 -9.84 6.82
N ASP A 158 39.87 -8.62 7.34
CA ASP A 158 40.36 -8.36 8.70
C ASP A 158 39.36 -8.86 9.76
N VAL A 159 38.05 -8.67 9.52
CA VAL A 159 37.00 -9.21 10.40
C VAL A 159 36.90 -10.72 10.26
N GLN A 160 36.96 -11.26 9.03
CA GLN A 160 36.93 -12.70 8.79
C GLN A 160 38.08 -13.42 9.49
N ALA A 161 39.31 -12.89 9.42
CA ALA A 161 40.46 -13.48 10.10
C ALA A 161 40.30 -13.54 11.64
N ILE A 162 39.52 -12.63 12.24
CA ILE A 162 39.20 -12.67 13.68
C ILE A 162 38.09 -13.68 13.98
N ILE A 163 37.12 -13.87 13.09
CA ILE A 163 36.12 -14.95 13.19
C ILE A 163 36.83 -16.31 13.10
N ASP A 164 37.66 -16.49 12.08
CA ASP A 164 38.42 -17.73 11.82
C ASP A 164 39.43 -18.04 12.94
N ALA A 165 39.94 -17.02 13.63
CA ALA A 165 40.81 -17.16 14.81
C ALA A 165 40.06 -17.45 16.14
N GLY A 166 38.75 -17.71 16.09
CA GLY A 166 37.94 -18.07 17.27
C GLY A 166 37.25 -16.90 17.97
N GLY A 167 37.12 -15.76 17.29
CA GLY A 167 36.45 -14.57 17.81
C GLY A 167 37.33 -13.67 18.69
N GLN A 168 36.72 -12.58 19.18
CA GLN A 168 37.44 -11.53 19.90
C GLN A 168 37.49 -11.83 21.41
N LYS A 169 38.69 -12.07 21.94
CA LYS A 169 38.88 -12.36 23.37
C LYS A 169 38.55 -11.14 24.26
N PRO A 170 37.94 -11.35 25.45
CA PRO A 170 37.81 -10.30 26.46
C PRO A 170 39.19 -9.74 26.86
N ALA A 171 39.25 -8.44 27.18
CA ALA A 171 40.47 -7.78 27.62
C ALA A 171 40.67 -7.96 29.13
N GLU A 172 41.88 -8.35 29.54
CA GLU A 172 42.26 -8.42 30.95
C GLU A 172 42.49 -7.02 31.53
N THR A 173 41.92 -6.75 32.71
CA THR A 173 42.00 -5.43 33.36
C THR A 173 43.31 -5.28 34.13
N VAL A 174 44.32 -4.66 33.51
CA VAL A 174 45.56 -4.28 34.21
C VAL A 174 45.21 -3.28 35.32
N LYS A 175 45.55 -3.63 36.57
CA LYS A 175 45.49 -2.71 37.72
C LYS A 175 46.81 -1.98 37.82
N GLU A 176 46.75 -0.65 37.94
CA GLU A 176 47.89 0.16 38.36
C GLU A 176 47.49 1.10 39.50
N THR A 177 48.47 1.58 40.27
CA THR A 177 48.32 1.74 41.72
C THR A 177 48.30 3.21 42.14
N VAL A 178 47.37 3.59 43.03
CA VAL A 178 47.35 4.88 43.72
C VAL A 178 47.35 4.66 45.24
N VAL A 179 48.08 5.50 45.96
CA VAL A 179 48.45 5.33 47.38
C VAL A 179 47.35 5.83 48.33
N GLN A 180 47.24 5.20 49.51
CA GLN A 180 46.27 5.57 50.56
C GLN A 180 46.70 6.75 51.44
N ALA A 181 45.72 7.57 51.83
CA ALA A 181 45.67 8.33 53.08
C ALA A 181 44.19 8.40 53.57
N PRO A 182 43.88 8.57 54.87
CA PRO A 182 42.69 7.93 55.44
C PRO A 182 41.57 8.85 56.00
N VAL A 183 40.31 8.33 55.97
CA VAL A 183 39.22 8.49 56.98
C VAL A 183 38.64 9.92 57.19
N ALA A 184 37.33 10.21 57.26
CA ALA A 184 36.01 9.54 57.10
C ALA A 184 34.93 10.66 57.20
N PRO A 185 33.62 10.44 57.48
CA PRO A 185 32.70 9.34 57.15
C PRO A 185 32.07 9.48 55.73
N VAL A 186 30.78 9.43 55.37
CA VAL A 186 29.45 9.35 56.06
C VAL A 186 28.40 8.66 55.15
N GLU A 187 27.31 8.20 55.79
CA GLU A 187 25.94 7.97 55.26
C GLU A 187 25.66 6.85 54.24
N GLN A 188 24.66 6.02 54.59
CA GLN A 188 24.11 4.97 53.74
C GLN A 188 22.92 5.52 52.95
N THR A 189 22.98 5.47 51.62
CA THR A 189 21.80 5.61 50.75
C THR A 189 21.70 4.38 49.85
N THR A 190 20.69 3.55 50.07
CA THR A 190 20.43 2.35 49.26
C THR A 190 19.94 2.74 47.87
N VAL A 191 20.83 2.72 46.88
CA VAL A 191 20.46 2.93 45.47
C VAL A 191 19.73 1.69 44.96
N VAL A 192 18.47 1.85 44.56
CA VAL A 192 17.67 0.78 43.94
C VAL A 192 18.26 0.45 42.56
N SER A 193 18.46 -0.84 42.28
CA SER A 193 18.99 -1.32 41.01
C SER A 193 17.92 -1.24 39.90
N THR A 194 17.93 -0.16 39.12
CA THR A 194 17.07 0.00 37.93
C THR A 194 17.38 -1.08 36.89
N PRO A 195 16.41 -1.91 36.46
CA PRO A 195 16.61 -2.84 35.35
C PRO A 195 16.86 -2.09 34.03
N ALA A 196 17.74 -2.64 33.18
CA ALA A 196 17.98 -2.09 31.85
C ALA A 196 16.74 -2.26 30.93
N PRO A 197 16.54 -1.40 29.91
CA PRO A 197 15.38 -1.49 29.04
C PRO A 197 15.38 -2.81 28.24
N ALA A 198 14.37 -3.63 28.43
CA ALA A 198 14.15 -4.81 27.61
C ALA A 198 13.66 -4.39 26.21
N THR A 199 14.33 -4.89 25.16
CA THR A 199 13.88 -4.74 23.78
C THR A 199 12.45 -5.31 23.65
N PRO A 200 11.51 -4.62 22.97
CA PRO A 200 10.15 -5.16 22.78
C PRO A 200 10.18 -6.46 21.97
N ALA A 201 10.00 -7.59 22.65
CA ALA A 201 9.73 -8.85 21.98
C ALA A 201 8.35 -8.76 21.33
N THR A 202 8.30 -8.88 20.01
CA THR A 202 7.03 -9.01 19.28
C THR A 202 6.43 -10.38 19.55
N THR A 203 5.64 -10.49 20.63
CA THR A 203 4.86 -11.69 20.94
C THR A 203 4.03 -12.06 19.72
N PRO A 204 4.14 -13.30 19.19
CA PRO A 204 3.23 -13.77 18.15
C PRO A 204 1.79 -13.65 18.63
N ALA A 205 0.90 -13.12 17.78
CA ALA A 205 -0.51 -13.01 18.13
C ALA A 205 -1.08 -14.42 18.38
N VAL A 206 -1.61 -14.65 19.58
CA VAL A 206 -2.17 -15.96 19.96
C VAL A 206 -3.40 -16.23 19.08
N SER A 207 -3.28 -17.18 18.17
CA SER A 207 -4.40 -17.74 17.43
C SER A 207 -5.28 -18.53 18.40
N VAL A 208 -6.32 -17.88 18.91
CA VAL A 208 -7.36 -18.55 19.70
C VAL A 208 -8.24 -19.32 18.71
N ASP A 209 -7.98 -20.61 18.56
CA ASP A 209 -8.86 -21.50 17.79
C ASP A 209 -10.22 -21.59 18.47
N ILE A 210 -11.24 -21.03 17.82
CA ILE A 210 -12.62 -21.05 18.31
C ILE A 210 -13.24 -22.41 17.94
N PRO A 211 -13.65 -23.24 18.93
CA PRO A 211 -14.25 -24.54 18.63
C PRO A 211 -15.63 -24.35 18.00
N VAL A 212 -15.87 -25.07 16.90
CA VAL A 212 -17.16 -25.10 16.19
C VAL A 212 -18.11 -26.06 16.90
N ALA A 213 -19.31 -25.62 17.26
CA ALA A 213 -20.31 -26.42 17.94
C ALA A 213 -21.21 -27.22 16.97
N SER A 214 -21.92 -28.21 17.49
CA SER A 214 -22.89 -28.98 16.70
C SER A 214 -24.10 -28.11 16.32
N GLY A 215 -24.27 -27.86 15.02
CA GLY A 215 -25.28 -26.97 14.47
C GLY A 215 -24.75 -25.64 13.93
N ASP A 216 -23.48 -25.30 14.19
CA ASP A 216 -22.85 -24.10 13.63
C ASP A 216 -22.59 -24.23 12.12
N GLN A 217 -22.77 -23.13 11.38
CA GLN A 217 -22.43 -23.06 9.96
C GLN A 217 -21.07 -22.38 9.76
N VAL A 218 -20.07 -23.15 9.33
CA VAL A 218 -18.76 -22.61 8.92
C VAL A 218 -18.86 -22.04 7.51
N VAL A 219 -18.66 -20.73 7.37
CA VAL A 219 -18.60 -20.04 6.06
C VAL A 219 -17.13 -19.74 5.72
N PRO A 220 -16.57 -20.30 4.63
CA PRO A 220 -15.17 -20.09 4.27
C PRO A 220 -14.88 -18.65 3.82
N VAL A 221 -13.75 -18.10 4.28
CA VAL A 221 -13.36 -16.71 3.98
C VAL A 221 -12.69 -16.63 2.60
N THR A 222 -13.38 -16.01 1.64
CA THR A 222 -12.86 -15.73 0.29
C THR A 222 -11.62 -14.83 0.30
N SER A 223 -10.75 -14.94 -0.71
CA SER A 223 -9.49 -14.18 -0.80
C SER A 223 -9.70 -12.66 -0.77
N ILE A 224 -10.79 -12.17 -1.39
CA ILE A 224 -11.20 -10.76 -1.35
C ILE A 224 -11.55 -10.36 0.09
N ARG A 225 -12.37 -11.16 0.79
CA ARG A 225 -12.79 -10.88 2.17
C ARG A 225 -11.62 -10.93 3.16
N ARG A 226 -10.65 -11.83 2.94
CA ARG A 226 -9.39 -11.89 3.68
C ARG A 226 -8.54 -10.63 3.48
N THR A 227 -8.40 -10.18 2.24
CA THR A 227 -7.67 -8.93 1.91
C THR A 227 -8.33 -7.70 2.55
N ILE A 228 -9.66 -7.62 2.53
CA ILE A 228 -10.41 -6.54 3.19
C ILE A 228 -10.18 -6.58 4.71
N ALA A 229 -10.31 -7.74 5.35
CA ALA A 229 -10.09 -7.89 6.79
C ALA A 229 -8.68 -7.43 7.20
N ASN A 230 -7.64 -7.89 6.50
CA ASN A 230 -6.26 -7.49 6.76
C ASN A 230 -6.06 -5.97 6.65
N ARG A 231 -6.61 -5.32 5.61
CA ARG A 231 -6.52 -3.85 5.45
C ARG A 231 -7.28 -3.06 6.52
N MET A 232 -8.44 -3.56 6.98
CA MET A 232 -9.20 -2.90 8.04
C MET A 232 -8.50 -3.00 9.41
N VAL A 233 -7.92 -4.16 9.72
CA VAL A 233 -7.05 -4.36 10.89
C VAL A 233 -5.83 -3.46 10.81
N GLN A 234 -5.10 -3.48 9.67
CA GLN A 234 -3.94 -2.62 9.44
C GLN A 234 -4.27 -1.14 9.67
N SER A 235 -5.33 -0.62 9.05
CA SER A 235 -5.76 0.77 9.22
C SER A 235 -6.01 1.14 10.69
N LYS A 236 -6.66 0.25 11.46
CA LYS A 236 -6.95 0.49 12.89
C LYS A 236 -5.75 0.35 13.82
N HIS A 237 -4.76 -0.47 13.47
CA HIS A 237 -3.52 -0.59 14.24
C HIS A 237 -2.50 0.51 13.90
N GLU A 238 -2.37 0.88 12.63
CA GLU A 238 -1.36 1.84 12.18
C GLU A 238 -1.79 3.29 12.39
N ALA A 239 -3.03 3.67 12.08
CA ALA A 239 -3.51 5.05 12.15
C ALA A 239 -4.27 5.31 13.47
N PRO A 240 -3.76 6.17 14.38
CA PRO A 240 -4.51 6.65 15.54
C PRO A 240 -5.76 7.42 15.10
N HIS A 241 -6.87 6.70 14.99
CA HIS A 241 -8.14 7.26 14.55
C HIS A 241 -8.70 8.22 15.59
N ALA A 242 -8.76 9.50 15.25
CA ALA A 242 -9.71 10.42 15.85
C ALA A 242 -10.95 10.54 14.95
N TRP A 243 -12.05 11.05 15.51
CA TRP A 243 -13.32 11.21 14.82
C TRP A 243 -14.01 12.50 15.24
N THR A 244 -14.71 13.14 14.31
CA THR A 244 -15.49 14.36 14.54
C THR A 244 -16.70 14.41 13.62
N MET A 245 -17.72 15.18 13.99
CA MET A 245 -18.99 15.27 13.26
C MET A 245 -19.52 16.70 13.27
N VAL A 246 -20.11 17.14 12.14
CA VAL A 246 -20.87 18.40 12.05
C VAL A 246 -22.25 18.16 11.45
N GLU A 247 -23.25 18.88 11.97
CA GLU A 247 -24.58 18.98 11.36
C GLU A 247 -24.61 20.08 10.30
N VAL A 248 -25.34 19.84 9.20
CA VAL A 248 -25.47 20.76 8.06
C VAL A 248 -26.95 20.89 7.65
N ASP A 249 -27.45 22.12 7.48
CA ASP A 249 -28.79 22.37 6.92
C ASP A 249 -28.75 22.32 5.38
N VAL A 250 -29.01 21.13 4.83
CA VAL A 250 -29.12 20.91 3.38
C VAL A 250 -30.53 21.18 2.84
N THR A 251 -31.36 21.99 3.50
CA THR A 251 -32.70 22.37 3.00
C THR A 251 -32.63 23.03 1.62
N ASN A 252 -31.67 23.94 1.41
CA ASN A 252 -31.53 24.64 0.14
C ASN A 252 -31.10 23.67 -0.99
N LEU A 253 -30.10 22.82 -0.73
CA LEU A 253 -29.69 21.71 -1.60
C LEU A 253 -30.86 20.77 -1.94
N VAL A 254 -31.68 20.38 -0.95
CA VAL A 254 -32.85 19.52 -1.14
C VAL A 254 -33.89 20.18 -2.04
N ASN A 255 -34.16 21.47 -1.84
CA ASN A 255 -35.11 22.22 -2.66
C ASN A 255 -34.60 22.38 -4.11
N PHE A 256 -33.37 22.86 -4.28
CA PHE A 256 -32.72 23.05 -5.57
C PHE A 256 -32.64 21.76 -6.38
N ARG A 257 -32.14 20.66 -5.78
CA ARG A 257 -32.10 19.35 -6.44
C ARG A 257 -33.49 18.87 -6.83
N ASN A 258 -34.51 19.10 -6.00
CA ASN A 258 -35.87 18.66 -6.31
C ASN A 258 -36.52 19.45 -7.45
N GLN A 259 -36.11 20.70 -7.68
CA GLN A 259 -36.48 21.49 -8.86
C GLN A 259 -35.70 20.98 -10.10
N ALA A 260 -34.36 20.96 -10.02
CA ALA A 260 -33.50 20.69 -11.16
C ALA A 260 -33.54 19.23 -11.69
N LYS A 261 -33.80 18.23 -10.82
CA LYS A 261 -33.71 16.80 -11.18
C LYS A 261 -34.52 16.39 -12.42
N GLY A 262 -35.68 17.02 -12.65
CA GLY A 262 -36.60 16.65 -13.73
C GLY A 262 -36.13 17.09 -15.11
N GLU A 263 -35.49 18.25 -15.21
CA GLU A 263 -34.85 18.72 -16.44
C GLU A 263 -33.52 18.01 -16.67
N PHE A 264 -32.71 17.90 -15.62
CA PHE A 264 -31.40 17.23 -15.66
C PHE A 264 -31.52 15.79 -16.16
N ALA A 265 -32.49 15.01 -15.66
CA ALA A 265 -32.70 13.63 -16.11
C ALA A 265 -33.15 13.54 -17.58
N LYS A 266 -33.95 14.50 -18.07
CA LYS A 266 -34.36 14.56 -19.48
C LYS A 266 -33.21 14.93 -20.42
N LYS A 267 -32.32 15.83 -19.99
CA LYS A 267 -31.23 16.35 -20.81
C LYS A 267 -29.99 15.45 -20.80
N GLU A 268 -29.63 14.92 -19.64
CA GLU A 268 -28.37 14.20 -19.43
C GLU A 268 -28.54 12.67 -19.33
N GLY A 269 -29.78 12.17 -19.37
CA GLY A 269 -30.12 10.74 -19.28
C GLY A 269 -29.90 10.11 -17.90
N LEU A 270 -29.52 10.91 -16.90
CA LEU A 270 -28.98 10.46 -15.62
C LEU A 270 -29.71 11.10 -14.44
N ASN A 271 -29.96 10.34 -13.37
CA ASN A 271 -30.67 10.85 -12.19
C ASN A 271 -29.77 11.78 -11.35
N LEU A 272 -30.12 13.07 -11.25
CA LEU A 272 -29.44 14.00 -10.33
C LEU A 272 -29.61 13.51 -8.88
N THR A 273 -28.56 12.96 -8.28
CA THR A 273 -28.53 12.55 -6.86
C THR A 273 -27.90 13.63 -5.99
N PHE A 274 -27.89 13.44 -4.66
CA PHE A 274 -27.25 14.39 -3.73
C PHE A 274 -25.72 14.21 -3.64
N LEU A 275 -25.21 12.99 -3.79
CA LEU A 275 -23.79 12.67 -3.59
C LEU A 275 -22.82 13.52 -4.43
N PRO A 276 -23.10 13.87 -5.70
CA PRO A 276 -22.24 14.77 -6.49
C PRO A 276 -22.05 16.16 -5.87
N PHE A 277 -23.03 16.69 -5.13
CA PHE A 277 -22.90 17.97 -4.43
C PHE A 277 -21.99 17.85 -3.20
N PHE A 278 -22.13 16.78 -2.41
CA PHE A 278 -21.23 16.49 -1.29
C PHE A 278 -19.79 16.29 -1.76
N ILE A 279 -19.58 15.51 -2.84
CA ILE A 279 -18.25 15.33 -3.44
C ILE A 279 -17.71 16.67 -3.94
N LYS A 280 -18.51 17.51 -4.61
CA LYS A 280 -18.05 18.83 -5.08
C LYS A 280 -17.62 19.75 -3.92
N ALA A 281 -18.41 19.81 -2.85
CA ALA A 281 -18.10 20.61 -1.66
C ALA A 281 -16.81 20.10 -0.96
N VAL A 282 -16.67 18.78 -0.78
CA VAL A 282 -15.44 18.14 -0.27
C VAL A 282 -14.24 18.50 -1.13
N VAL A 283 -14.35 18.30 -2.45
CA VAL A 283 -13.25 18.52 -3.40
C VAL A 283 -12.77 19.96 -3.40
N GLU A 284 -13.66 20.95 -3.30
CA GLU A 284 -13.24 22.34 -3.16
C GLU A 284 -12.59 22.62 -1.80
N ALA A 285 -13.14 22.11 -0.71
CA ALA A 285 -12.53 22.24 0.62
C ALA A 285 -11.16 21.54 0.70
N LEU A 286 -10.91 20.46 -0.06
CA LEU A 286 -9.58 19.84 -0.16
C LEU A 286 -8.56 20.73 -0.89
N LYS A 287 -8.99 21.67 -1.76
CA LYS A 287 -8.10 22.69 -2.36
C LYS A 287 -7.76 23.80 -1.36
N GLU A 288 -8.68 24.12 -0.46
CA GLU A 288 -8.51 25.11 0.62
C GLU A 288 -7.66 24.54 1.78
N TYR A 289 -7.79 23.24 2.05
CA TYR A 289 -7.10 22.52 3.15
C TYR A 289 -6.32 21.31 2.62
N PRO A 290 -5.27 21.51 1.79
CA PRO A 290 -4.59 20.43 1.06
C PRO A 290 -3.96 19.35 1.95
N MET A 291 -3.61 19.68 3.20
CA MET A 291 -3.10 18.72 4.18
C MET A 291 -4.10 17.59 4.50
N ILE A 292 -5.41 17.82 4.36
CA ILE A 292 -6.45 16.77 4.49
C ILE A 292 -6.28 15.71 3.38
N ASN A 293 -5.84 16.12 2.19
CA ASN A 293 -5.57 15.26 1.03
C ASN A 293 -4.14 14.70 1.09
N SER A 294 -3.79 13.95 2.14
CA SER A 294 -2.41 13.49 2.38
C SER A 294 -2.30 12.05 2.90
N THR A 295 -1.05 11.59 3.10
CA THR A 295 -0.67 10.25 3.57
C THR A 295 0.43 10.36 4.61
N TRP A 296 0.30 9.66 5.74
CA TRP A 296 1.44 9.40 6.64
C TRP A 296 2.43 8.45 5.97
N ALA A 297 3.72 8.80 5.97
CA ALA A 297 4.77 8.03 5.31
C ALA A 297 6.00 7.84 6.21
N HIS A 298 5.78 7.33 7.43
CA HIS A 298 6.77 7.01 8.47
C HIS A 298 7.55 8.19 9.06
N ASP A 299 8.39 8.85 8.27
CA ASP A 299 9.25 9.99 8.65
C ASP A 299 8.71 11.35 8.15
N LYS A 300 7.69 11.32 7.29
CA LYS A 300 7.15 12.50 6.60
C LYS A 300 5.66 12.36 6.28
N ILE A 301 5.03 13.48 5.93
CA ILE A 301 3.65 13.55 5.44
C ILE A 301 3.69 13.88 3.94
N ILE A 302 3.04 13.05 3.13
CA ILE A 302 2.96 13.23 1.67
C ILE A 302 1.61 13.86 1.32
N VAL A 303 1.59 15.19 1.22
CA VAL A 303 0.46 15.95 0.67
C VAL A 303 0.30 15.62 -0.82
N LYS A 304 -0.90 15.21 -1.24
CA LYS A 304 -1.20 14.81 -2.61
C LYS A 304 -1.65 16.03 -3.41
N LYS A 305 -1.02 16.25 -4.56
CA LYS A 305 -1.38 17.34 -5.49
C LYS A 305 -2.74 17.10 -6.16
N ASP A 306 -2.95 15.88 -6.65
CA ASP A 306 -4.20 15.47 -7.29
C ASP A 306 -5.27 15.15 -6.25
N ILE A 307 -6.52 15.51 -6.55
CA ILE A 307 -7.68 15.22 -5.71
C ILE A 307 -8.49 14.11 -6.38
N ASN A 308 -8.23 12.88 -5.94
CA ASN A 308 -8.85 11.65 -6.46
C ASN A 308 -9.79 11.09 -5.40
N ILE A 309 -11.11 11.23 -5.62
CA ILE A 309 -12.11 10.85 -4.63
C ILE A 309 -12.51 9.39 -4.81
N SER A 310 -12.09 8.56 -3.87
CA SER A 310 -12.56 7.20 -3.71
C SER A 310 -14.01 7.22 -3.20
N ILE A 311 -14.91 6.47 -3.84
CA ILE A 311 -16.32 6.38 -3.44
C ILE A 311 -16.65 4.95 -2.98
N ALA A 312 -17.30 4.81 -1.83
CA ALA A 312 -17.71 3.49 -1.33
C ALA A 312 -18.96 3.01 -2.09
N VAL A 313 -18.88 1.84 -2.74
CA VAL A 313 -19.98 1.22 -3.51
C VAL A 313 -20.16 -0.24 -3.07
N ALA A 314 -21.30 -0.55 -2.47
CA ALA A 314 -21.63 -1.89 -2.02
C ALA A 314 -22.24 -2.75 -3.14
N THR A 315 -21.88 -4.03 -3.15
CA THR A 315 -22.64 -5.13 -3.75
C THR A 315 -23.16 -6.04 -2.63
N GLU A 316 -23.80 -7.16 -2.96
CA GLU A 316 -24.29 -8.13 -1.97
C GLU A 316 -23.13 -8.85 -1.26
N ASP A 317 -22.06 -9.19 -1.99
CA ASP A 317 -20.91 -9.94 -1.46
C ASP A 317 -19.82 -9.07 -0.79
N ALA A 318 -19.66 -7.81 -1.21
CA ALA A 318 -18.48 -7.01 -0.89
C ALA A 318 -18.71 -5.49 -0.98
N LEU A 319 -17.75 -4.74 -0.41
CA LEU A 319 -17.65 -3.29 -0.55
C LEU A 319 -16.46 -2.96 -1.47
N TYR A 320 -16.73 -2.30 -2.59
CA TYR A 320 -15.71 -1.77 -3.51
C TYR A 320 -15.51 -0.28 -3.25
N VAL A 321 -14.31 0.23 -3.58
CA VAL A 321 -13.95 1.64 -3.36
C VAL A 321 -13.28 2.24 -4.61
N PRO A 322 -14.00 2.30 -5.76
CA PRO A 322 -13.47 2.87 -6.99
C PRO A 322 -13.25 4.40 -6.90
N VAL A 323 -12.44 4.95 -7.81
CA VAL A 323 -11.82 6.27 -7.69
C VAL A 323 -12.21 7.22 -8.82
N ILE A 324 -12.85 8.34 -8.45
CA ILE A 324 -13.06 9.50 -9.33
C ILE A 324 -11.76 10.29 -9.44
N LYS A 325 -10.98 10.03 -10.48
CA LYS A 325 -9.69 10.71 -10.75
C LYS A 325 -9.87 12.17 -11.18
N HIS A 326 -9.01 13.06 -10.68
CA HIS A 326 -9.03 14.51 -10.88
C HIS A 326 -10.44 15.10 -10.71
N ALA A 327 -11.04 14.87 -9.53
CA ALA A 327 -12.39 15.30 -9.22
C ALA A 327 -12.53 16.83 -9.15
N ASP A 328 -11.44 17.54 -8.88
CA ASP A 328 -11.38 19.00 -8.80
C ASP A 328 -11.54 19.71 -10.16
N GLN A 329 -11.27 18.98 -11.25
CA GLN A 329 -11.46 19.42 -12.62
C GLN A 329 -12.90 19.18 -13.12
N LYS A 330 -13.77 18.55 -12.32
CA LYS A 330 -15.14 18.19 -12.72
C LYS A 330 -16.17 19.15 -12.14
N SER A 331 -17.22 19.42 -12.92
CA SER A 331 -18.47 20.02 -12.44
C SER A 331 -19.37 18.98 -11.78
N ILE A 332 -20.53 19.40 -11.25
CA ILE A 332 -21.47 18.50 -10.58
C ILE A 332 -21.98 17.43 -11.56
N LEU A 333 -22.21 17.78 -12.84
CA LEU A 333 -22.51 16.86 -13.92
C LEU A 333 -21.37 15.85 -14.17
N GLY A 334 -20.13 16.34 -14.23
CA GLY A 334 -18.95 15.48 -14.44
C GLY A 334 -18.73 14.49 -13.29
N ILE A 335 -19.02 14.90 -12.05
CA ILE A 335 -19.02 14.02 -10.88
C ILE A 335 -20.20 13.05 -10.94
N ALA A 336 -21.40 13.49 -11.30
CA ALA A 336 -22.59 12.65 -11.40
C ALA A 336 -22.40 11.51 -12.42
N LYS A 337 -21.86 11.82 -13.61
CA LYS A 337 -21.53 10.81 -14.64
C LYS A 337 -20.46 9.83 -14.18
N ALA A 338 -19.43 10.29 -13.45
CA ALA A 338 -18.41 9.41 -12.89
C ALA A 338 -18.93 8.50 -11.76
N VAL A 339 -19.81 9.01 -10.88
CA VAL A 339 -20.46 8.22 -9.82
C VAL A 339 -21.34 7.12 -10.44
N ASP A 340 -22.11 7.45 -11.48
CA ASP A 340 -23.04 6.50 -12.11
C ASP A 340 -22.30 5.41 -12.90
N ASP A 341 -21.29 5.76 -13.72
CA ASP A 341 -20.41 4.80 -14.40
C ASP A 341 -19.73 3.84 -13.42
N LEU A 342 -19.05 4.38 -12.39
CA LEU A 342 -18.35 3.55 -11.42
C LEU A 342 -19.32 2.65 -10.64
N ALA A 343 -20.51 3.15 -10.28
CA ALA A 343 -21.52 2.34 -9.59
C ALA A 343 -22.15 1.27 -10.51
N ALA A 344 -22.36 1.56 -11.80
CA ALA A 344 -22.83 0.59 -12.78
C ALA A 344 -21.77 -0.50 -13.04
N ARG A 345 -20.51 -0.11 -13.27
CA ARG A 345 -19.40 -1.05 -13.48
C ARG A 345 -19.05 -1.85 -12.23
N THR A 346 -19.20 -1.30 -11.03
CA THR A 346 -19.10 -2.06 -9.77
C THR A 346 -20.12 -3.20 -9.74
N ARG A 347 -21.42 -2.88 -9.90
CA ARG A 347 -22.50 -3.90 -9.84
C ARG A 347 -22.42 -4.92 -10.99
N ALA A 348 -21.85 -4.54 -12.13
CA ALA A 348 -21.63 -5.42 -13.27
C ALA A 348 -20.34 -6.27 -13.19
N GLY A 349 -19.51 -6.12 -12.15
CA GLY A 349 -18.21 -6.80 -12.05
C GLY A 349 -17.15 -6.33 -13.06
N LYS A 350 -17.26 -5.08 -13.55
CA LYS A 350 -16.45 -4.48 -14.63
C LYS A 350 -15.54 -3.34 -14.16
N LEU A 351 -15.09 -3.39 -12.91
CA LEU A 351 -14.01 -2.53 -12.43
C LEU A 351 -12.66 -3.08 -12.86
N THR A 352 -11.76 -2.20 -13.27
CA THR A 352 -10.35 -2.50 -13.52
C THR A 352 -9.50 -2.19 -12.28
N MET A 353 -8.24 -2.64 -12.28
CA MET A 353 -7.29 -2.23 -11.25
C MET A 353 -7.01 -0.72 -11.26
N ASP A 354 -7.14 -0.07 -12.44
CA ASP A 354 -6.95 1.38 -12.58
C ASP A 354 -8.10 2.18 -11.94
N ASP A 355 -9.33 1.65 -11.95
CA ASP A 355 -10.47 2.23 -11.23
C ASP A 355 -10.32 2.16 -9.70
N MET A 356 -9.56 1.18 -9.20
CA MET A 356 -9.43 0.87 -7.77
C MET A 356 -8.16 1.46 -7.12
N THR A 357 -7.40 2.28 -7.85
CA THR A 357 -6.08 2.79 -7.42
C THR A 357 -5.95 4.32 -7.56
N GLY A 358 -4.97 4.88 -6.84
CA GLY A 358 -4.66 6.32 -6.89
C GLY A 358 -5.60 7.24 -6.11
N GLY A 359 -6.60 6.72 -5.39
CA GLY A 359 -7.48 7.51 -4.52
C GLY A 359 -6.73 8.19 -3.37
N THR A 360 -6.98 9.47 -3.15
CA THR A 360 -6.26 10.31 -2.17
C THR A 360 -7.11 10.69 -0.95
N PHE A 361 -8.43 10.65 -1.09
CA PHE A 361 -9.43 10.84 -0.03
C PHE A 361 -10.63 9.93 -0.30
N THR A 362 -11.40 9.54 0.71
CA THR A 362 -12.60 8.69 0.54
C THR A 362 -13.86 9.42 1.00
N VAL A 363 -14.90 9.39 0.16
CA VAL A 363 -16.28 9.79 0.49
C VAL A 363 -17.18 8.55 0.53
N ASN A 364 -17.80 8.33 1.67
CA ASN A 364 -18.73 7.24 1.96
C ASN A 364 -20.17 7.78 2.10
N ASN A 365 -21.18 6.94 1.90
CA ASN A 365 -22.60 7.32 1.98
C ASN A 365 -23.44 6.26 2.71
N THR A 366 -23.21 6.14 4.01
CA THR A 366 -24.03 5.36 4.96
C THR A 366 -25.47 5.87 5.04
N GLY A 367 -25.72 7.13 4.69
CA GLY A 367 -27.06 7.72 4.61
C GLY A 367 -28.03 7.03 3.64
N SER A 368 -27.52 6.26 2.69
CA SER A 368 -28.31 5.39 1.81
C SER A 368 -28.99 4.22 2.53
N PHE A 369 -28.49 3.82 3.71
CA PHE A 369 -29.02 2.74 4.54
C PHE A 369 -29.83 3.23 5.75
N GLY A 370 -30.14 4.52 5.84
CA GLY A 370 -30.84 5.11 7.00
C GLY A 370 -29.95 5.47 8.20
N SER A 371 -28.63 5.31 8.08
CA SER A 371 -27.68 5.72 9.12
C SER A 371 -27.72 7.24 9.34
N VAL A 372 -27.72 7.67 10.61
CA VAL A 372 -27.64 9.09 11.00
C VAL A 372 -26.31 9.45 11.69
N LEU A 373 -25.44 8.48 11.96
CA LEU A 373 -24.15 8.67 12.61
C LEU A 373 -23.26 7.43 12.39
N SER A 374 -22.05 7.59 11.86
CA SER A 374 -21.09 6.49 11.70
C SER A 374 -19.65 6.91 12.05
N GLN A 375 -18.83 5.94 12.45
CA GLN A 375 -17.39 6.11 12.65
C GLN A 375 -16.62 5.29 11.59
N PRO A 376 -16.47 5.80 10.35
CA PRO A 376 -15.84 5.06 9.27
C PRO A 376 -14.40 4.66 9.60
N ILE A 377 -13.95 3.52 9.07
CA ILE A 377 -12.53 3.13 9.11
C ILE A 377 -11.81 3.81 7.94
N ILE A 378 -10.65 4.40 8.20
CA ILE A 378 -9.84 5.09 7.19
C ILE A 378 -9.39 4.10 6.12
N ASN A 379 -9.52 4.48 4.84
CA ASN A 379 -9.01 3.71 3.72
C ASN A 379 -7.49 3.96 3.57
N ALA A 380 -6.68 3.24 4.33
CA ALA A 380 -5.22 3.39 4.33
C ALA A 380 -4.65 3.20 2.89
N PRO A 381 -3.69 4.04 2.43
CA PRO A 381 -2.87 4.98 3.21
C PRO A 381 -3.36 6.46 3.14
N GLN A 382 -4.66 6.70 3.02
CA GLN A 382 -5.22 8.07 3.08
C GLN A 382 -5.25 8.57 4.53
N ALA A 383 -5.16 9.88 4.76
CA ALA A 383 -5.20 10.46 6.11
C ALA A 383 -6.61 10.61 6.70
N ALA A 384 -7.66 10.55 5.89
CA ALA A 384 -9.04 10.76 6.35
C ALA A 384 -10.10 10.13 5.43
N ILE A 385 -11.31 9.95 5.99
CA ILE A 385 -12.52 9.48 5.29
C ILE A 385 -13.75 10.23 5.84
N LEU A 386 -14.64 10.66 4.94
CA LEU A 386 -15.89 11.33 5.28
C LEU A 386 -17.11 10.45 4.95
N SER A 387 -17.94 10.13 5.93
CA SER A 387 -19.29 9.58 5.70
C SER A 387 -20.33 10.70 5.62
N VAL A 388 -21.15 10.65 4.57
CA VAL A 388 -22.41 11.38 4.48
C VAL A 388 -23.53 10.51 5.03
N GLU A 389 -24.19 10.97 6.09
CA GLU A 389 -25.31 10.27 6.72
C GLU A 389 -26.66 10.63 6.06
N SER A 390 -27.77 10.11 6.57
CA SER A 390 -29.11 10.34 6.01
C SER A 390 -29.55 11.79 6.15
N ILE A 391 -30.09 12.35 5.08
CA ILE A 391 -30.79 13.63 5.11
C ILE A 391 -32.16 13.42 5.75
N VAL A 392 -32.34 13.91 6.98
CA VAL A 392 -33.55 13.73 7.79
C VAL A 392 -34.23 15.06 8.09
N LYS A 393 -35.56 15.08 8.16
CA LYS A 393 -36.29 16.26 8.62
C LYS A 393 -36.20 16.36 10.14
N ARG A 394 -35.59 17.43 10.67
CA ARG A 394 -35.53 17.74 12.11
C ARG A 394 -36.16 19.12 12.38
N PRO A 395 -36.86 19.31 13.51
CA PRO A 395 -37.11 20.65 14.03
C PRO A 395 -35.79 21.22 14.57
N VAL A 396 -35.45 22.45 14.18
CA VAL A 396 -34.26 23.18 14.65
C VAL A 396 -34.62 24.63 14.96
N VAL A 397 -33.90 25.26 15.88
CA VAL A 397 -34.08 26.68 16.21
C VAL A 397 -33.22 27.54 15.29
N ILE A 398 -33.84 28.51 14.61
CA ILE A 398 -33.17 29.50 13.74
C ILE A 398 -33.81 30.85 14.03
N ASN A 399 -33.01 31.84 14.43
CA ASN A 399 -33.48 33.18 14.82
C ASN A 399 -34.65 33.11 15.82
N ASP A 400 -34.45 32.35 16.90
CA ASP A 400 -35.39 32.08 17.99
C ASP A 400 -36.75 31.44 17.59
N MET A 401 -36.88 30.97 16.34
CA MET A 401 -38.06 30.26 15.82
C MET A 401 -37.74 28.80 15.49
N ILE A 402 -38.71 27.90 15.72
CA ILE A 402 -38.59 26.48 15.33
C ILE A 402 -38.93 26.34 13.83
N ALA A 403 -38.01 25.77 13.06
CA ALA A 403 -38.20 25.47 11.63
C ALA A 403 -37.90 24.00 11.31
N VAL A 404 -38.61 23.41 10.35
CA VAL A 404 -38.40 22.01 9.93
C VAL A 404 -37.39 21.93 8.78
N ARG A 405 -36.14 21.60 9.10
CA ARG A 405 -35.01 21.60 8.17
C ARG A 405 -34.58 20.20 7.75
N SER A 406 -34.02 20.11 6.55
CA SER A 406 -33.37 18.90 6.03
C SER A 406 -31.94 18.85 6.58
N MET A 407 -31.77 18.24 7.74
CA MET A 407 -30.47 18.13 8.40
C MET A 407 -29.73 16.89 7.92
N VAL A 408 -28.41 16.98 7.78
CA VAL A 408 -27.51 15.85 7.53
C VAL A 408 -26.32 15.93 8.46
N ASN A 409 -25.84 14.77 8.91
CA ASN A 409 -24.62 14.66 9.70
C ASN A 409 -23.46 14.31 8.74
N LEU A 410 -22.33 15.01 8.88
CA LEU A 410 -21.08 14.71 8.18
C LEU A 410 -20.09 14.16 9.20
N CYS A 411 -19.79 12.87 9.11
CA CYS A 411 -18.97 12.16 10.10
C CYS A 411 -17.59 11.83 9.51
N MET A 412 -16.51 12.38 10.09
CA MET A 412 -15.16 12.26 9.56
C MET A 412 -14.25 11.51 10.54
N SER A 413 -13.57 10.47 10.04
CA SER A 413 -12.45 9.83 10.75
C SER A 413 -11.12 10.33 10.16
N LEU A 414 -10.13 10.55 11.01
CA LEU A 414 -8.83 11.14 10.67
C LEU A 414 -7.65 10.45 11.37
N ASP A 415 -6.50 10.38 10.71
CA ASP A 415 -5.23 9.93 11.28
C ASP A 415 -4.60 11.08 12.08
N HIS A 416 -4.62 10.97 13.42
CA HIS A 416 -4.17 12.05 14.29
C HIS A 416 -2.64 12.28 14.26
N ARG A 417 -1.86 11.44 13.55
CA ARG A 417 -0.44 11.72 13.24
C ARG A 417 -0.27 12.81 12.18
N VAL A 418 -1.30 12.99 11.34
CA VAL A 418 -1.29 13.85 10.16
C VAL A 418 -2.15 15.09 10.36
N LEU A 419 -3.29 14.92 11.04
CA LEU A 419 -4.37 15.90 11.12
C LEU A 419 -4.73 16.20 12.58
N ASP A 420 -5.11 17.44 12.83
CA ASP A 420 -5.59 17.91 14.15
C ASP A 420 -7.05 18.39 14.09
N GLY A 421 -7.62 18.70 15.26
CA GLY A 421 -8.99 19.18 15.37
C GLY A 421 -9.23 20.56 14.74
N LEU A 422 -8.21 21.42 14.63
CA LEU A 422 -8.35 22.76 14.04
C LEU A 422 -8.47 22.69 12.52
N ILE A 423 -7.60 21.93 11.86
CA ILE A 423 -7.67 21.77 10.40
C ILE A 423 -8.88 20.94 9.98
N CYS A 424 -9.21 19.88 10.73
CA CYS A 424 -10.42 19.08 10.47
C CYS A 424 -11.70 19.88 10.69
N GLY A 425 -11.76 20.70 11.76
CA GLY A 425 -12.88 21.60 12.02
C GLY A 425 -13.07 22.64 10.92
N ARG A 426 -11.99 23.29 10.45
CA ARG A 426 -12.04 24.27 9.35
C ARG A 426 -12.42 23.64 8.01
N PHE A 427 -11.91 22.44 7.70
CA PHE A 427 -12.31 21.68 6.52
C PHE A 427 -13.81 21.36 6.55
N LEU A 428 -14.32 20.80 7.65
CA LEU A 428 -15.75 20.49 7.80
C LEU A 428 -16.62 21.76 7.80
N GLN A 429 -16.14 22.88 8.34
CA GLN A 429 -16.82 24.17 8.29
C GLN A 429 -16.95 24.68 6.84
N SER A 430 -15.91 24.56 6.02
CA SER A 430 -15.97 24.90 4.59
C SER A 430 -16.94 24.00 3.82
N VAL A 431 -16.88 22.68 4.03
CA VAL A 431 -17.84 21.73 3.42
C VAL A 431 -19.28 22.06 3.82
N LYS A 432 -19.54 22.33 5.10
CA LYS A 432 -20.83 22.79 5.64
C LYS A 432 -21.33 24.06 4.94
N GLN A 433 -20.52 25.11 4.89
CA GLN A 433 -20.87 26.38 4.24
C GLN A 433 -21.17 26.21 2.75
N LYS A 434 -20.35 25.44 2.02
CA LYS A 434 -20.58 25.15 0.59
C LYS A 434 -21.91 24.44 0.34
N LEU A 435 -22.32 23.55 1.24
CA LEU A 435 -23.58 22.80 1.14
C LEU A 435 -24.81 23.62 1.54
N GLU A 436 -24.71 24.45 2.58
CA GLU A 436 -25.76 25.36 3.03
C GLU A 436 -26.05 26.46 2.00
N ASN A 437 -25.02 26.87 1.25
CA ASN A 437 -25.10 27.84 0.15
C ASN A 437 -25.57 27.26 -1.20
N VAL A 438 -25.87 25.96 -1.32
CA VAL A 438 -26.43 25.41 -2.57
C VAL A 438 -27.84 25.94 -2.81
N GLY A 439 -27.99 26.84 -3.78
CA GLY A 439 -29.27 27.45 -4.19
C GLY A 439 -29.41 27.56 -5.71
N PRO A 440 -30.37 28.36 -6.22
CA PRO A 440 -30.67 28.52 -7.65
C PRO A 440 -29.45 28.83 -8.54
N ASP A 441 -28.49 29.61 -8.04
CA ASP A 441 -27.28 30.00 -8.77
C ASP A 441 -26.20 28.90 -8.87
N THR A 442 -26.47 27.70 -8.33
CA THR A 442 -25.52 26.59 -8.31
C THR A 442 -25.33 25.99 -9.70
N LYS A 443 -24.15 26.22 -10.29
CA LYS A 443 -23.79 25.70 -11.62
C LYS A 443 -23.63 24.18 -11.59
N LEU A 444 -24.52 23.48 -12.28
CA LEU A 444 -24.46 22.03 -12.46
C LEU A 444 -23.41 21.59 -13.51
N TYR A 445 -23.12 22.45 -14.48
CA TYR A 445 -22.37 22.16 -15.71
C TYR A 445 -20.91 22.59 -15.63
#